data_AF-A0A365QX90-F1
#
_entry.id   AF-A0A365QX90-F1
#
_cell.length_a   1.000
_cell.length_b   1.000
_cell.length_c   1.000
_cell.angle_alpha   90.00
_cell.angle_beta   90.00
_cell.angle_gamma   90.00
#
_symmetry.space_group_name_H-M   'P 1'
#
loop_
_entity.id
_entity.type
_entity.pdbx_description
1 polymer ?
#
loop_
_entity_poly.entity_id
_entity_poly.type
_entity_poly.pdbx_seq_one_letter_code
_entity_poly.pdbx_strand_id
1 'polypeptide(L)'
;MSLHAANIADTTDYKVTDLHAKSLEQAMVEDDKLLTPGAYHDIARNAARSMQRLADLAGAGARYRVAAEAASLAEYLGRSQSEVRGALDQMLEQHSREWTGFLEYNGMSSWAAQLARD
;
A
#
# COMPACT_ATOMS: atom_id res chain seq x y z
N MET A 1 -5.72 5.88 12.75
CA MET A 1 -5.77 5.32 14.12
C MET A 1 -5.07 3.98 14.09
N SER A 2 -4.02 3.77 14.87
CA SER A 2 -3.39 2.44 14.99
C SER A 2 -4.06 1.63 16.10
N LEU A 3 -4.04 0.30 15.99
CA LEU A 3 -4.50 -0.61 17.06
C LEU A 3 -3.82 -0.28 18.39
N HIS A 4 -2.54 0.08 18.33
CA HIS A 4 -1.73 0.53 19.47
C HIS A 4 -2.29 1.80 20.14
N ALA A 5 -2.72 2.80 19.35
CA ALA A 5 -3.32 4.03 19.88
C ALA A 5 -4.71 3.80 20.51
N ALA A 6 -5.38 2.71 20.14
CA ALA A 6 -6.67 2.31 20.70
C ALA A 6 -6.54 1.34 21.89
N ASN A 7 -5.31 1.03 22.33
CA ASN A 7 -5.01 0.04 23.37
C ASN A 7 -5.62 -1.35 23.07
N ILE A 8 -5.77 -1.68 21.78
CA ILE A 8 -6.22 -2.99 21.32
C ILE A 8 -4.97 -3.86 21.19
N ALA A 9 -4.96 -4.99 21.88
CA ALA A 9 -3.90 -5.98 21.72
C ALA A 9 -3.92 -6.50 20.28
N ASP A 10 -2.81 -6.28 19.57
CA ASP A 10 -2.65 -6.81 18.22
C ASP A 10 -2.27 -8.29 18.32
N THR A 11 -3.26 -9.15 18.06
CA THR A 11 -3.09 -10.61 18.07
C THR A 11 -2.87 -11.17 16.67
N THR A 12 -2.55 -10.31 15.70
CA THR A 12 -2.32 -10.74 14.32
C THR A 12 -1.06 -11.59 14.24
N ASP A 13 -1.20 -12.79 13.68
CA ASP A 13 -0.08 -13.67 13.39
C ASP A 13 0.65 -13.19 12.12
N TYR A 14 1.57 -12.24 12.31
CA TYR A 14 2.36 -11.65 11.24
C TYR A 14 3.40 -12.65 10.72
N LYS A 15 3.39 -12.87 9.41
CA LYS A 15 4.30 -13.81 8.72
C LYS A 15 5.63 -13.20 8.34
N VAL A 16 5.73 -11.87 8.47
CA VAL A 16 6.93 -11.09 8.24
C VAL A 16 7.24 -10.33 9.53
N THR A 17 8.45 -10.50 10.03
CA THR A 17 8.91 -9.89 11.30
C THR A 17 9.96 -8.81 11.09
N ASP A 18 10.61 -8.76 9.92
CA ASP A 18 11.59 -7.73 9.59
C ASP A 18 11.32 -7.09 8.22
N LEU A 19 10.71 -5.91 8.23
CA LEU A 19 10.44 -5.14 7.01
C LEU A 19 11.69 -4.45 6.45
N HIS A 20 12.79 -4.36 7.21
CA HIS A 20 14.06 -3.80 6.76
C HIS A 20 14.94 -4.81 6.02
N ALA A 21 14.58 -6.10 6.06
CA ALA A 21 15.32 -7.16 5.41
C ALA A 21 15.45 -6.96 3.90
N LYS A 22 16.56 -7.43 3.32
CA LYS A 22 16.87 -7.24 1.88
C LYS A 22 16.12 -8.21 0.97
N SER A 23 15.65 -9.34 1.51
CA SER A 23 14.84 -10.32 0.79
C SER A 23 13.63 -10.73 1.63
N LEU A 24 12.59 -11.23 0.97
CA LEU A 24 11.37 -11.66 1.67
C LEU A 24 11.65 -12.89 2.54
N GLU A 25 12.52 -13.80 2.10
CA GLU A 25 12.89 -15.01 2.84
C GLU A 25 13.57 -14.67 4.16
N GLN A 26 14.40 -13.61 4.19
CA GLN A 26 15.03 -13.12 5.42
C GLN A 26 14.03 -12.44 6.37
N ALA A 27 12.94 -11.93 5.81
CA ALA A 27 11.90 -11.22 6.54
C ALA A 27 10.89 -12.16 7.20
N MET A 28 10.78 -13.40 6.69
CA MET A 28 9.76 -14.37 7.05
C MET A 28 10.07 -15.14 8.34
N VAL A 29 9.03 -15.55 9.04
CA VAL A 29 9.12 -16.45 10.20
C VAL A 29 9.51 -17.86 9.73
N GLU A 30 10.52 -18.48 10.36
CA GLU A 30 11.17 -19.73 9.92
C GLU A 30 10.30 -21.00 9.86
N ASP A 31 9.01 -20.96 10.23
CA ASP A 31 8.19 -22.16 10.41
C ASP A 31 6.74 -22.03 9.90
N ASP A 32 6.45 -21.05 9.03
CA ASP A 32 5.12 -20.90 8.46
C ASP A 32 4.86 -21.92 7.33
N LYS A 33 4.01 -22.90 7.62
CA LYS A 33 3.72 -24.06 6.74
C LYS A 33 2.50 -23.86 5.84
N LEU A 34 1.87 -22.69 5.88
CA LEU A 34 0.59 -22.46 5.20
C LEU A 34 0.74 -22.27 3.69
N LEU A 35 1.83 -21.65 3.23
CA LEU A 35 2.05 -21.38 1.81
C LEU A 35 3.49 -21.72 1.39
N THR A 36 3.69 -21.94 0.09
CA THR A 36 5.03 -22.11 -0.47
C THR A 36 5.75 -20.76 -0.55
N PRO A 37 7.10 -20.73 -0.52
CA PRO A 37 7.86 -19.49 -0.68
C PRO A 37 7.46 -18.68 -1.94
N GLY A 38 7.16 -19.37 -3.05
CA GLY A 38 6.68 -18.73 -4.27
C GLY A 38 5.35 -18.00 -4.09
N ALA A 39 4.40 -18.60 -3.35
CA ALA A 39 3.12 -17.95 -3.07
C ALA A 39 3.28 -16.70 -2.18
N TYR A 40 4.16 -16.72 -1.18
CA TYR A 40 4.49 -15.51 -0.41
C TYR A 40 5.09 -14.42 -1.30
N HIS A 41 6.00 -14.80 -2.19
CA HIS A 41 6.60 -13.85 -3.13
C HIS A 41 5.54 -13.20 -4.04
N ASP A 42 4.59 -13.97 -4.56
CA ASP A 42 3.53 -13.43 -5.42
C ASP A 42 2.59 -12.51 -4.65
N ILE A 43 2.21 -12.88 -3.43
CA ILE A 43 1.40 -12.01 -2.55
C ILE A 43 2.15 -10.71 -2.26
N ALA A 44 3.40 -10.80 -1.82
CA ALA A 44 4.23 -9.64 -1.48
C ALA A 44 4.40 -8.71 -2.70
N ARG A 45 4.69 -9.28 -3.88
CA ARG A 45 4.84 -8.52 -5.12
C ARG A 45 3.54 -7.81 -5.48
N ASN A 46 2.42 -8.53 -5.51
CA ASN A 46 1.14 -7.95 -5.88
C ASN A 46 0.69 -6.86 -4.90
N ALA A 47 0.94 -7.05 -3.60
CA ALA A 47 0.64 -6.06 -2.57
C ALA A 47 1.49 -4.80 -2.75
N ALA A 48 2.82 -4.93 -2.80
CA ALA A 48 3.73 -3.78 -2.99
C ALA A 48 3.42 -3.02 -4.27
N ARG A 49 3.12 -3.72 -5.37
CA ARG A 49 2.73 -3.10 -6.64
C ARG A 49 1.40 -2.41 -6.61
N SER A 50 0.42 -2.97 -5.91
CA SER A 50 -0.89 -2.32 -5.75
C SER A 50 -0.75 -1.01 -4.99
N MET A 51 0.04 -1.01 -3.91
CA MET A 51 0.34 0.19 -3.12
C MET A 51 1.08 1.25 -3.94
N GLN A 52 2.10 0.84 -4.71
CA GLN A 52 2.82 1.75 -5.60
C GLN A 52 1.94 2.34 -6.69
N ARG A 53 1.14 1.52 -7.39
CA ARG A 53 0.23 2.01 -8.43
C ARG A 53 -0.77 3.02 -7.90
N LEU A 54 -1.26 2.83 -6.68
CA LEU A 54 -2.15 3.80 -6.04
C LEU A 54 -1.41 5.10 -5.71
N ALA A 55 -0.16 5.04 -5.26
CA ALA A 55 0.69 6.21 -5.04
C ALA A 55 0.97 6.97 -6.34
N ASP A 56 1.16 6.27 -7.45
CA ASP A 56 1.40 6.86 -8.77
C ASP A 56 0.17 7.61 -9.31
N LEU A 57 -1.05 7.28 -8.84
CA LEU A 57 -2.26 8.00 -9.24
C LEU A 57 -2.32 9.43 -8.72
N ALA A 58 -1.51 9.80 -7.73
CA ALA A 58 -1.36 11.20 -7.30
C ALA A 58 -0.62 12.06 -8.34
N GLY A 59 0.08 11.44 -9.30
CA GLY A 59 0.86 12.15 -10.32
C GLY A 59 0.02 12.76 -11.45
N ALA A 60 0.57 13.79 -12.10
CA ALA A 60 -0.10 14.52 -13.19
C ALA A 60 -0.56 13.63 -14.37
N GLY A 61 0.16 12.53 -14.63
CA GLY A 61 -0.16 11.58 -15.70
C GLY A 61 -1.46 10.79 -15.48
N ALA A 62 -1.94 10.69 -14.23
CA ALA A 62 -3.13 9.93 -13.89
C ALA A 62 -4.42 10.78 -13.82
N ARG A 63 -4.31 12.11 -14.03
CA ARG A 63 -5.41 13.06 -13.79
C ARG A 63 -6.73 12.69 -14.46
N TYR A 64 -6.68 12.22 -15.72
CA TYR A 64 -7.87 11.81 -16.48
C TYR A 64 -8.53 10.55 -15.90
N ARG A 65 -7.74 9.55 -15.48
CA ARG A 65 -8.27 8.33 -14.86
C ARG A 65 -8.94 8.65 -13.54
N VAL A 66 -8.27 9.43 -12.69
CA VAL A 66 -8.83 9.89 -11.42
C VAL A 66 -10.10 10.72 -11.63
N ALA A 67 -10.22 11.46 -12.73
CA ALA A 67 -11.41 12.27 -13.01
C ALA A 67 -12.61 11.40 -13.38
N ALA A 68 -12.39 10.36 -14.18
CA ALA A 68 -13.40 9.38 -14.54
C ALA A 68 -13.91 8.64 -13.30
N GLU A 69 -13.01 8.15 -12.44
CA GLU A 69 -13.41 7.47 -11.20
C GLU A 69 -14.16 8.40 -10.23
N ALA A 70 -13.72 9.65 -10.10
CA ALA A 70 -14.43 10.63 -9.28
C ALA A 70 -15.86 10.92 -9.79
N ALA A 71 -16.08 10.87 -11.11
CA ALA A 71 -17.42 11.02 -11.68
C ALA A 71 -18.33 9.86 -11.28
N SER A 72 -17.86 8.63 -11.49
CA SER A 72 -18.59 7.41 -11.14
C SER A 72 -18.89 7.33 -9.64
N LEU A 73 -17.92 7.69 -8.80
CA LEU A 73 -18.09 7.73 -7.34
C LEU A 73 -19.08 8.81 -6.91
N ALA A 74 -19.08 9.98 -7.55
CA ALA A 74 -20.02 11.06 -7.26
C ALA A 74 -21.46 10.65 -7.55
N GLU A 75 -21.69 9.97 -8.68
CA GLU A 75 -23.00 9.42 -9.02
C GLU A 75 -23.46 8.39 -7.98
N TYR A 76 -22.61 7.43 -7.65
CA TYR A 76 -22.93 6.39 -6.67
C TYR A 76 -23.22 6.95 -5.27
N LEU A 77 -22.45 7.95 -4.83
CA LEU A 77 -22.58 8.55 -3.50
C LEU A 77 -23.66 9.65 -3.43
N GLY A 78 -24.25 10.05 -4.56
CA GLY A 78 -25.19 11.18 -4.62
C GLY A 78 -24.55 12.52 -4.20
N ARG A 79 -23.25 12.70 -4.46
CA ARG A 79 -22.47 13.90 -4.09
C ARG A 79 -22.03 14.67 -5.34
N SER A 80 -21.55 15.89 -5.15
CA SER A 80 -21.00 16.66 -6.27
C SER A 80 -19.65 16.08 -6.73
N GLN A 81 -19.41 16.10 -8.04
CA GLN A 81 -18.15 15.60 -8.61
C GLN A 81 -16.93 16.39 -8.10
N SER A 82 -17.05 17.70 -7.89
CA SER A 82 -15.97 18.54 -7.37
C SER A 82 -15.56 18.15 -5.95
N GLU A 83 -16.55 17.87 -5.09
CA GLU A 83 -16.33 17.44 -3.71
C GLU A 83 -15.66 16.06 -3.65
N VAL A 84 -16.17 15.10 -4.41
CA VAL A 84 -15.58 13.75 -4.49
C VAL A 84 -14.18 13.80 -5.09
N ARG A 85 -13.98 14.61 -6.13
CA ARG A 85 -12.66 14.81 -6.75
C ARG A 85 -11.66 15.37 -5.75
N GLY A 86 -12.03 16.41 -5.01
CA GLY A 86 -11.16 17.02 -3.99
C GLY A 86 -10.79 16.02 -2.89
N ALA A 87 -11.74 15.22 -2.42
CA ALA A 87 -11.47 14.18 -1.43
C ALA A 87 -10.57 13.06 -1.97
N LEU A 88 -10.79 12.65 -3.22
CA LEU A 88 -9.98 11.62 -3.87
C LEU A 88 -8.54 12.09 -4.11
N ASP A 89 -8.36 13.32 -4.58
CA ASP A 89 -7.02 13.90 -4.76
C ASP A 89 -6.27 13.97 -3.41
N GLN A 90 -6.92 14.44 -2.34
CA GLN A 90 -6.33 14.46 -0.99
C GLN A 90 -5.95 13.07 -0.48
N MET A 91 -6.80 12.06 -0.71
CA MET A 91 -6.53 10.68 -0.31
C MET A 91 -5.31 10.12 -1.05
N LEU A 92 -5.23 10.35 -2.36
CA LEU A 92 -4.11 9.88 -3.20
C LEU A 92 -2.80 10.56 -2.82
N GLU A 93 -2.82 11.88 -2.58
CA GLU A 93 -1.64 12.63 -2.11
C GLU A 93 -1.16 12.12 -0.74
N GLN A 94 -2.08 11.90 0.20
CA GLN A 94 -1.74 11.37 1.51
C GLN A 94 -1.15 9.96 1.41
N HIS A 95 -1.81 9.07 0.66
CA HIS A 95 -1.33 7.71 0.42
C HIS A 95 0.06 7.70 -0.22
N SER A 96 0.29 8.56 -1.22
CA SER A 96 1.58 8.70 -1.88
C SER A 96 2.69 9.07 -0.88
N ARG A 97 2.45 10.07 -0.02
CA ARG A 97 3.40 10.48 1.03
C ARG A 97 3.65 9.37 2.05
N GLU A 98 2.61 8.72 2.54
CA GLU A 98 2.73 7.64 3.53
C GLU A 98 3.47 6.44 2.95
N TRP A 99 3.19 6.08 1.70
CA TRP A 99 3.86 4.99 1.01
C TRP A 99 5.35 5.28 0.78
N THR A 100 5.70 6.48 0.31
CA THR A 100 7.10 6.88 0.20
C THR A 100 7.81 6.86 1.55
N GLY A 101 7.20 7.42 2.59
CA GLY A 101 7.76 7.41 3.94
C GLY A 101 7.94 5.99 4.50
N PHE A 102 7.00 5.08 4.22
CA PHE A 102 7.11 3.66 4.59
C PHE A 102 8.31 2.99 3.90
N LEU A 103 8.49 3.20 2.59
CA LEU A 103 9.62 2.63 1.85
C LEU A 103 10.96 3.20 2.33
N GLU A 104 11.02 4.50 2.63
CA GLU A 104 12.21 5.16 3.19
C GLU A 104 12.54 4.64 4.58
N TYR A 105 11.53 4.51 5.45
CA TYR A 105 11.68 3.96 6.81
C TYR A 105 12.24 2.53 6.77
N ASN A 106 11.69 1.67 5.91
CA ASN A 106 12.18 0.29 5.76
C ASN A 106 13.57 0.23 5.09
N GLY A 107 13.97 1.29 4.39
CA GLY A 107 15.21 1.38 3.65
C GLY A 107 15.01 0.98 2.19
N MET A 108 15.61 1.77 1.29
CA MET A 108 15.41 1.61 -0.17
C MET A 108 15.97 0.28 -0.72
N SER A 109 16.80 -0.42 0.03
CA SER A 109 17.31 -1.75 -0.31
C SER A 109 16.46 -2.90 0.26
N SER A 110 15.41 -2.61 1.01
CA SER A 110 14.48 -3.63 1.53
C SER A 110 13.73 -4.35 0.41
N TRP A 111 13.28 -5.57 0.69
CA TRP A 111 12.50 -6.37 -0.27
C TRP A 111 11.23 -5.62 -0.71
N ALA A 112 10.55 -4.92 0.21
CA ALA A 112 9.33 -4.17 -0.10
C ALA A 112 9.61 -3.01 -1.06
N ALA A 113 10.70 -2.27 -0.84
CA ALA A 113 11.10 -1.18 -1.71
C ALA A 113 11.59 -1.65 -3.09
N GLN A 114 12.22 -2.83 -3.17
CA GLN A 114 12.58 -3.45 -4.45
C GLN A 114 11.32 -3.83 -5.23
N LEU A 115 10.41 -4.59 -4.60
CA LEU A 115 9.17 -5.03 -5.26
C LEU A 115 8.28 -3.88 -5.70
N ALA A 116 8.27 -2.75 -4.99
CA ALA A 116 7.54 -1.55 -5.40
C ALA A 116 8.05 -0.99 -6.74
N ARG A 117 9.37 -1.04 -6.97
CA ARG A 117 10.07 -0.42 -8.11
C ARG A 117 10.19 -1.26 -9.36
N ASP A 118 9.96 -2.58 -9.26
CA ASP A 118 10.17 -3.55 -10.37
C ASP A 118 9.42 -3.18 -11.67
#